data_AF-A0A8D1IJP1-F1
#
_entry.id   AF-A0A8D1IJP1-F1
#
_cell.length_a   1.000
_cell.length_b   1.000
_cell.length_c   1.000
_cell.angle_alpha   90.00
_cell.angle_beta   90.00
_cell.angle_gamma   90.00
#
_symmetry.space_group_name_H-M   'P 1'
#
loop_
_entity.id
_entity.type
_entity.pdbx_description
1 polymer ?
#
loop_
_entity_poly.entity_id
_entity_poly.type
_entity_poly.pdbx_seq_one_letter_code
_entity_poly.pdbx_strand_id
1 'polypeptide(L)'
;MGLPLLLPLLLPLLLLLPPASLQGDHWAQLKARFDYGMNQPTQLSAPEGGSIRIPFFFYYSQDSGSVSNVIISWRWKHFHGDFIYKTTPRLIHNNFKNRLLLNWEEGMKNGSLQISNLRREDEGLYFCQVEMITEKYGEQEWQSIQGTELTITHTQTTTLGSTTTAATTTATTAGLGTSENQRHSGSWPLSTEATVGIAGAVLVIAIAGLILCLW
;
A
#
# COMPACT_ATOMS: atom_id res chain seq x y z
N MET A 1 73.02 10.51 -42.87
CA MET A 1 72.45 11.72 -42.24
C MET A 1 71.00 11.40 -41.90
N GLY A 2 70.55 11.02 -40.71
CA GLY A 2 71.12 11.13 -39.37
C GLY A 2 69.93 11.21 -38.42
N LEU A 3 69.08 10.16 -38.39
CA LEU A 3 67.99 10.05 -37.41
C LEU A 3 67.91 8.62 -36.83
N PRO A 4 68.89 8.16 -36.02
CA PRO A 4 68.61 7.03 -35.14
C PRO A 4 69.12 7.25 -33.70
N LEU A 5 68.95 8.46 -33.14
CA LEU A 5 69.44 8.75 -31.77
C LEU A 5 68.45 9.45 -30.84
N LEU A 6 67.23 9.78 -31.28
CA LEU A 6 66.21 10.38 -30.39
C LEU A 6 65.39 9.35 -29.60
N LEU A 7 65.25 8.11 -30.09
CA LEU A 7 64.52 7.06 -29.39
C LEU A 7 65.17 6.56 -28.08
N PRO A 8 66.51 6.34 -27.98
CA PRO A 8 67.12 5.80 -26.76
C PRO A 8 67.21 6.83 -25.63
N LEU A 9 66.98 8.12 -25.91
CA LEU A 9 67.00 9.21 -24.93
C LEU A 9 65.62 9.53 -24.34
N LEU A 10 64.53 9.16 -25.02
CA LEU A 10 63.16 9.33 -24.51
C LEU A 10 62.78 8.28 -23.46
N LEU A 11 63.33 7.06 -23.57
CA LEU A 11 63.07 5.97 -22.63
C LEU A 11 63.51 6.26 -21.17
N PRO A 12 64.75 6.74 -20.92
CA PRO A 12 65.16 7.09 -19.56
C PRO A 12 64.44 8.34 -19.01
N LEU A 13 63.96 9.23 -19.89
CA LEU A 13 63.19 10.41 -19.46
C LEU A 13 61.79 10.03 -18.96
N LEU A 14 61.15 9.01 -19.54
CA LEU A 14 59.87 8.48 -19.06
C LEU A 14 59.97 7.80 -17.69
N LEU A 15 61.13 7.22 -17.37
CA LEU A 15 61.42 6.54 -16.09
C LEU A 15 61.80 7.51 -14.95
N LEU A 16 62.11 8.77 -15.28
CA LEU A 16 62.41 9.84 -14.33
C LEU A 16 61.18 10.67 -13.93
N LEU A 17 60.03 10.45 -14.59
CA LEU A 17 58.78 10.97 -14.05
C LEU A 17 58.51 10.22 -12.74
N PRO A 18 58.36 10.93 -11.60
CA PRO A 18 57.87 10.28 -10.40
C PRO A 18 56.59 9.54 -10.79
N PRO A 19 56.35 8.32 -10.28
CA PRO A 19 55.04 7.71 -10.46
C PRO A 19 54.05 8.77 -10.02
N ALA A 20 53.18 9.22 -10.93
CA ALA A 20 52.00 9.94 -10.53
C ALA A 20 51.34 8.97 -9.57
N SER A 21 51.54 9.21 -8.27
CA SER A 21 50.76 8.55 -7.26
C SER A 21 49.35 8.82 -7.73
N LEU A 22 48.71 7.78 -8.26
CA LEU A 22 47.26 7.71 -8.38
C LEU A 22 46.83 7.57 -6.93
N GLN A 23 47.05 8.65 -6.21
CA GLN A 23 46.57 8.93 -4.92
C GLN A 23 45.09 9.10 -5.23
N GLY A 24 44.41 7.96 -5.30
CA GLY A 24 42.99 7.88 -5.09
C GLY A 24 42.77 8.35 -3.66
N ASP A 25 42.93 9.66 -3.43
CA ASP A 25 42.41 10.41 -2.30
C ASP A 25 40.88 10.47 -2.35
N HIS A 26 40.28 9.61 -3.16
CA HIS A 26 38.90 9.23 -3.07
C HIS A 26 38.85 7.89 -2.33
N TRP A 27 39.28 7.89 -1.07
CA TRP A 27 38.52 7.11 -0.10
C TRP A 27 37.11 7.63 -0.23
N ALA A 28 36.30 6.90 -0.99
CA ALA A 28 34.87 7.06 -1.10
C ALA A 28 34.39 7.35 0.32
N GLN A 29 34.13 8.63 0.59
CA GLN A 29 33.59 9.08 1.85
C GLN A 29 32.33 8.23 1.96
N LEU A 30 32.35 7.26 2.88
CA LEU A 30 31.31 6.25 2.98
C LEU A 30 30.03 7.07 3.17
N LYS A 31 29.27 7.27 2.09
CA LYS A 31 28.17 8.22 2.09
C LYS A 31 27.25 7.69 3.16
N ALA A 32 27.19 8.39 4.29
CA ALA A 32 26.49 7.90 5.46
C ALA A 32 25.09 7.49 4.99
N ARG A 33 24.74 6.22 5.23
CA ARG A 33 23.49 5.67 4.71
C ARG A 33 22.36 6.30 5.52
N PHE A 34 21.49 7.04 4.84
CA PHE A 34 20.25 7.52 5.44
C PHE A 34 19.34 6.31 5.69
N ASP A 35 19.19 5.96 6.95
CA ASP A 35 18.32 4.92 7.47
C ASP A 35 16.97 5.54 7.81
N TYR A 36 15.88 4.91 7.39
CA TYR A 36 14.53 5.44 7.54
C TYR A 36 13.48 4.34 7.43
N GLY A 37 12.27 4.64 7.89
CA GLY A 37 11.14 3.74 7.70
C GLY A 37 9.81 4.31 8.15
N MET A 38 8.74 3.62 7.76
CA MET A 38 7.36 3.93 8.10
C MET A 38 6.69 2.68 8.66
N ASN A 39 6.28 2.76 9.92
CA ASN A 39 5.58 1.69 10.62
C ASN A 39 4.08 1.97 10.61
N GLN A 40 3.32 0.96 10.21
CA GLN A 40 1.87 0.92 10.21
C GLN A 40 1.39 -0.46 10.68
N PRO A 41 0.21 -0.57 11.30
CA PRO A 41 -0.41 -1.87 11.53
C PRO A 41 -0.72 -2.52 10.19
N THR A 42 -0.59 -3.83 10.09
CA THR A 42 -0.83 -4.56 8.82
C THR A 42 -2.31 -4.70 8.50
N GLN A 43 -3.16 -4.83 9.52
CA GLN A 43 -4.60 -5.00 9.36
C GLN A 43 -5.36 -4.21 10.43
N LEU A 44 -6.49 -3.63 10.03
CA LEU A 44 -7.47 -3.01 10.91
C LEU A 44 -8.87 -3.35 10.42
N SER A 45 -9.84 -3.33 11.33
CA SER A 45 -11.24 -3.46 10.98
C SER A 45 -12.14 -2.53 11.78
N ALA A 46 -13.21 -2.08 11.16
CA ALA A 46 -14.22 -1.24 11.79
C ALA A 46 -15.59 -1.44 11.11
N PRO A 47 -16.70 -1.22 11.84
CA PRO A 47 -18.02 -1.38 11.27
C PRO A 47 -18.33 -0.30 10.22
N GLU A 48 -19.14 -0.68 9.24
CA GLU A 48 -19.74 0.26 8.28
C GLU A 48 -20.52 1.37 9.01
N GLY A 49 -20.43 2.60 8.51
CA GLY A 49 -20.90 3.82 9.18
C GLY A 49 -20.05 4.30 10.35
N GLY A 50 -19.12 3.47 10.84
CA GLY A 50 -18.21 3.77 11.94
C GLY A 50 -17.07 4.72 11.58
N SER A 51 -16.06 4.77 12.45
CA SER A 51 -14.80 5.49 12.21
C SER A 51 -13.61 4.63 12.64
N ILE A 52 -12.48 4.81 11.98
CA ILE A 52 -11.21 4.15 12.30
C ILE A 52 -10.09 5.20 12.35
N ARG A 53 -9.04 4.92 13.11
CA ARG A 53 -7.77 5.64 13.06
C ARG A 53 -6.69 4.67 12.60
N ILE A 54 -6.00 5.01 11.51
CA ILE A 54 -4.85 4.27 11.03
C ILE A 54 -3.59 4.95 11.61
N PRO A 55 -2.96 4.38 12.64
CA PRO A 55 -1.76 4.97 13.23
C PRO A 55 -0.56 4.78 12.30
N PHE A 56 0.36 5.73 12.36
CA PHE A 56 1.66 5.64 11.69
C PHE A 56 2.77 6.16 12.62
N PHE A 57 3.98 5.66 12.40
CA PHE A 57 5.20 6.18 12.98
C PHE A 57 6.31 6.15 11.94
N PHE A 58 6.99 7.27 11.72
CA PHE A 58 8.15 7.31 10.84
C PHE A 58 9.43 7.58 11.62
N TYR A 59 10.53 7.02 11.15
CA TYR A 59 11.85 7.26 11.69
C TYR A 59 12.84 7.55 10.57
N TYR A 60 13.94 8.20 10.93
CA TYR A 60 15.04 8.53 10.05
C TYR A 60 16.32 8.71 10.88
N SER A 61 17.48 8.67 10.24
CA SER A 61 18.79 8.73 10.89
C SER A 61 18.91 9.91 11.86
N GLN A 62 19.45 9.64 13.04
CA GLN A 62 19.59 10.66 14.09
C GLN A 62 20.57 11.78 13.70
N ASP A 63 21.50 11.51 12.79
CA ASP A 63 22.53 12.44 12.33
C ASP A 63 22.06 13.33 11.16
N SER A 64 20.75 13.45 10.94
CA SER A 64 20.15 14.22 9.83
C SER A 64 20.30 15.73 9.96
N GLY A 65 20.68 16.23 11.13
CA GLY A 65 20.67 17.66 11.45
C GLY A 65 19.25 18.19 11.61
N SER A 66 19.06 19.47 11.31
CA SER A 66 17.73 20.09 11.31
C SER A 66 16.81 19.48 10.24
N VAL A 67 15.51 19.40 10.56
CA VAL A 67 14.46 18.87 9.66
C VAL A 67 13.39 19.93 9.47
N SER A 68 12.94 20.09 8.23
CA SER A 68 11.93 21.07 7.84
C SER A 68 11.03 20.54 6.73
N ASN A 69 9.94 21.26 6.44
CA ASN A 69 9.00 20.93 5.35
C ASN A 69 8.49 19.49 5.40
N VAL A 70 8.10 19.03 6.59
CA VAL A 70 7.56 17.68 6.76
C VAL A 70 6.14 17.64 6.17
N ILE A 71 5.96 16.79 5.17
CA ILE A 71 4.70 16.59 4.47
C ILE A 71 4.25 15.16 4.69
N ILE A 72 3.03 14.99 5.19
CA ILE A 72 2.40 13.68 5.36
C ILE A 72 1.36 13.52 4.26
N SER A 73 1.46 12.43 3.53
CA SER A 73 0.53 12.06 2.47
C SER A 73 0.05 10.63 2.64
N TRP A 74 -1.11 10.34 2.06
CA TRP A 74 -1.72 9.01 2.13
C TRP A 74 -2.17 8.56 0.75
N ARG A 75 -1.87 7.31 0.41
CA ARG A 75 -2.40 6.61 -0.77
C ARG A 75 -3.36 5.52 -0.36
N TRP A 76 -4.21 5.14 -1.29
CA TRP A 76 -5.24 4.14 -1.07
C TRP A 76 -5.29 3.14 -2.23
N LYS A 77 -5.58 1.88 -1.91
CA LYS A 77 -5.64 0.69 -2.79
C LYS A 77 -4.31 0.24 -3.38
N HIS A 78 -3.50 1.16 -3.87
CA HIS A 78 -2.26 0.82 -4.58
C HIS A 78 -1.06 1.53 -3.98
N PHE A 79 0.07 0.82 -3.91
CA PHE A 79 1.34 1.36 -3.41
C PHE A 79 1.78 2.62 -4.18
N HIS A 80 1.55 2.66 -5.49
CA HIS A 80 1.76 3.84 -6.35
C HIS A 80 0.45 4.50 -6.83
N GLY A 81 -0.65 4.33 -6.08
CA GLY A 81 -1.96 4.90 -6.44
C GLY A 81 -2.07 6.39 -6.12
N ASP A 82 -3.20 7.01 -6.50
CA ASP A 82 -3.44 8.43 -6.21
C ASP A 82 -3.40 8.76 -4.72
N PHE A 83 -2.96 9.98 -4.41
CA PHE A 83 -3.05 10.49 -3.05
C PHE A 83 -4.50 10.76 -2.66
N ILE A 84 -4.92 10.22 -1.53
CA ILE A 84 -6.21 10.54 -0.90
C ILE A 84 -6.13 11.74 0.05
N TYR A 85 -4.92 12.02 0.54
CA TYR A 85 -4.62 13.12 1.46
C TYR A 85 -3.19 13.61 1.25
N LYS A 86 -2.96 14.93 1.36
CA LYS A 86 -1.63 15.54 1.49
C LYS A 86 -1.73 16.77 2.39
N THR A 87 -0.76 16.99 3.29
CA THR A 87 -0.75 18.17 4.18
C THR A 87 -0.45 19.46 3.40
N THR A 88 0.58 19.44 2.55
CA THR A 88 1.05 20.60 1.79
C THR A 88 1.46 20.20 0.36
N PRO A 89 0.89 20.83 -0.70
CA PRO A 89 -0.35 21.60 -0.63
C PRO A 89 -1.49 20.72 -0.10
N ARG A 90 -2.47 21.32 0.58
CA ARG A 90 -3.61 20.57 1.13
C ARG A 90 -4.37 19.89 0.00
N LEU A 91 -4.51 18.57 0.10
CA LEU A 91 -5.27 17.75 -0.82
C LEU A 91 -6.16 16.79 -0.03
N ILE A 92 -7.41 16.66 -0.46
CA ILE A 92 -8.33 15.60 -0.03
C ILE A 92 -9.03 15.08 -1.27
N HIS A 93 -8.89 13.80 -1.56
CA HIS A 93 -9.54 13.18 -2.71
C HIS A 93 -11.07 13.17 -2.55
N ASN A 94 -11.80 13.34 -3.65
CA ASN A 94 -13.25 13.59 -3.62
C ASN A 94 -14.04 12.47 -2.92
N ASN A 95 -13.65 11.20 -3.09
CA ASN A 95 -14.28 10.05 -2.42
C ASN A 95 -14.22 10.14 -0.88
N PHE A 96 -13.27 10.92 -0.35
CA PHE A 96 -12.97 11.07 1.07
C PHE A 96 -13.30 12.47 1.61
N LYS A 97 -13.95 13.30 0.80
CA LYS A 97 -14.30 14.67 1.16
C LYS A 97 -15.06 14.72 2.48
N ASN A 98 -14.59 15.56 3.40
CA ASN A 98 -15.15 15.75 4.76
C ASN A 98 -15.14 14.48 5.65
N ARG A 99 -14.37 13.45 5.30
CA ARG A 99 -14.28 12.19 6.07
C ARG A 99 -12.89 11.91 6.63
N LEU A 100 -11.87 12.61 6.14
CA LEU A 100 -10.48 12.45 6.61
C LEU A 100 -10.07 13.55 7.58
N LEU A 101 -9.38 13.13 8.64
CA LEU A 101 -8.70 14.02 9.58
C LEU A 101 -7.33 13.43 9.91
N LEU A 102 -6.27 14.18 9.58
CA LEU A 102 -4.92 13.84 10.06
C LEU A 102 -4.76 14.34 11.49
N ASN A 103 -4.47 13.43 12.41
CA ASN A 103 -4.13 13.71 13.80
C ASN A 103 -2.61 13.57 13.93
N TRP A 104 -1.91 14.65 13.65
CA TRP A 104 -0.47 14.73 13.69
C TRP A 104 -0.07 16.16 14.03
N GLU A 105 0.93 16.30 14.87
CA GLU A 105 1.50 17.58 15.26
C GLU A 105 2.87 17.72 14.60
N GLU A 106 3.15 18.92 14.08
CA GLU A 106 4.43 19.19 13.43
C GLU A 106 5.59 18.98 14.41
N GLY A 107 6.65 18.31 13.96
CA GLY A 107 7.77 17.90 14.80
C GLY A 107 7.61 16.54 15.48
N MET A 108 6.38 15.98 15.52
CA MET A 108 6.17 14.63 16.04
C MET A 108 6.42 13.57 14.95
N LYS A 109 6.90 12.40 15.38
CA LYS A 109 7.19 11.25 14.48
C LYS A 109 6.02 10.27 14.34
N ASN A 110 5.00 10.40 15.18
CA ASN A 110 3.82 9.56 15.22
C ASN A 110 2.55 10.37 14.99
N GLY A 111 1.53 9.72 14.42
CA GLY A 111 0.22 10.31 14.23
C GLY A 111 -0.80 9.26 13.79
N SER A 112 -1.97 9.71 13.36
CA SER A 112 -2.95 8.82 12.74
C SER A 112 -3.83 9.54 11.71
N LEU A 113 -4.18 8.83 10.64
CA LEU A 113 -5.26 9.24 9.74
C LEU A 113 -6.58 8.69 10.28
N GLN A 114 -7.51 9.56 10.65
CA GLN A 114 -8.87 9.18 10.96
C GLN A 114 -9.71 9.17 9.67
N ILE A 115 -10.49 8.11 9.49
CA ILE A 115 -11.51 8.00 8.45
C ILE A 115 -12.85 7.82 9.15
N SER A 116 -13.79 8.72 8.88
CA SER A 116 -15.12 8.71 9.47
C SER A 116 -16.20 8.36 8.46
N ASN A 117 -17.33 7.85 8.95
CA ASN A 117 -18.45 7.37 8.13
C ASN A 117 -17.95 6.38 7.07
N LEU A 118 -17.35 5.29 7.56
CA LEU A 118 -16.77 4.23 6.73
C LEU A 118 -17.83 3.57 5.85
N ARG A 119 -17.45 3.27 4.62
CA ARG A 119 -18.31 2.65 3.62
C ARG A 119 -17.63 1.40 3.08
N ARG A 120 -18.40 0.46 2.54
CA ARG A 120 -17.83 -0.75 1.94
C ARG A 120 -16.77 -0.42 0.88
N GLU A 121 -16.98 0.62 0.08
CA GLU A 121 -16.03 0.99 -0.96
C GLU A 121 -14.69 1.48 -0.44
N ASP A 122 -14.57 1.85 0.86
CA ASP A 122 -13.35 2.34 1.51
C ASP A 122 -12.36 1.23 1.87
N GLU A 123 -12.75 -0.04 1.71
CA GLU A 123 -11.87 -1.19 1.94
C GLU A 123 -10.59 -1.13 1.08
N GLY A 124 -9.55 -1.77 1.60
CA GLY A 124 -8.28 -1.97 0.91
C GLY A 124 -7.08 -1.40 1.67
N LEU A 125 -5.95 -1.31 0.96
CA LEU A 125 -4.68 -0.91 1.55
C LEU A 125 -4.53 0.61 1.64
N TYR A 126 -4.02 1.07 2.78
CA TYR A 126 -3.70 2.47 3.06
C TYR A 126 -2.20 2.62 3.34
N PHE A 127 -1.55 3.51 2.60
CA PHE A 127 -0.11 3.72 2.69
C PHE A 127 0.18 5.15 3.12
N CYS A 128 0.84 5.31 4.26
CA CYS A 128 1.37 6.59 4.71
C CYS A 128 2.71 6.85 4.04
N GLN A 129 2.89 8.04 3.50
CA GLN A 129 4.12 8.56 2.92
C GLN A 129 4.54 9.83 3.67
N VAL A 130 5.84 9.99 3.87
CA VAL A 130 6.43 11.21 4.41
C VAL A 130 7.47 11.74 3.44
N GLU A 131 7.40 13.05 3.20
CA GLU A 131 8.41 13.83 2.49
C GLU A 131 8.97 14.86 3.48
N MET A 132 10.27 15.14 3.45
CA MET A 132 10.90 16.17 4.29
C MET A 132 12.23 16.65 3.73
N ILE A 133 12.72 17.78 4.24
CA ILE A 133 14.07 18.26 3.97
C ILE A 133 14.90 18.10 5.23
N THR A 134 16.02 17.39 5.11
CA THR A 134 17.04 17.23 6.14
C THR A 134 18.28 18.07 5.79
N GLU A 135 18.95 18.60 6.79
CA GLU A 135 20.18 19.39 6.59
C GLU A 135 21.30 18.58 5.96
N LYS A 136 21.50 17.34 6.43
CA LYS A 136 22.62 16.50 5.99
C LYS A 136 22.33 15.76 4.67
N TYR A 137 21.10 15.32 4.46
CA TYR A 137 20.74 14.43 3.35
C TYR A 137 19.84 15.09 2.30
N GLY A 138 19.42 16.34 2.49
CA GLY A 138 18.54 17.05 1.55
C GLY A 138 17.11 16.53 1.59
N GLU A 139 16.43 16.57 0.44
CA GLU A 139 15.07 16.05 0.27
C GLU A 139 15.04 14.53 0.43
N GLN A 140 14.10 14.07 1.24
CA GLN A 140 13.91 12.65 1.56
C GLN A 140 12.42 12.32 1.45
N GLU A 141 12.13 11.15 0.88
CA GLU A 141 10.78 10.64 0.72
C GLU A 141 10.77 9.13 0.96
N TRP A 142 9.81 8.66 1.75
CA TRP A 142 9.55 7.23 1.88
C TRP A 142 8.11 6.95 2.27
N GLN A 143 7.69 5.71 2.06
CA GLN A 143 6.33 5.24 2.26
C GLN A 143 6.33 3.91 3.02
N SER A 144 5.23 3.62 3.70
CA SER A 144 4.97 2.27 4.20
C SER A 144 4.94 1.26 3.06
N ILE A 145 5.76 0.21 3.18
CA ILE A 145 5.89 -0.84 2.15
C ILE A 145 4.66 -1.75 2.12
N GLN A 146 4.20 -2.18 3.30
CA GLN A 146 3.07 -3.11 3.42
C GLN A 146 1.72 -2.39 3.42
N GLY A 147 1.69 -1.14 3.91
CA GLY A 147 0.44 -0.44 4.18
C GLY A 147 -0.36 -1.06 5.32
N THR A 148 -1.58 -0.56 5.50
CA THR A 148 -2.60 -1.12 6.39
C THR A 148 -3.79 -1.58 5.56
N GLU A 149 -4.12 -2.86 5.63
CA GLU A 149 -5.36 -3.38 5.06
C GLU A 149 -6.53 -3.03 5.99
N LEU A 150 -7.49 -2.27 5.47
CA LEU A 150 -8.73 -1.93 6.19
C LEU A 150 -9.86 -2.81 5.68
N THR A 151 -10.46 -3.57 6.60
CA THR A 151 -11.66 -4.38 6.37
C THR A 151 -12.87 -3.74 7.03
N ILE A 152 -13.99 -3.64 6.32
CA ILE A 152 -15.22 -3.06 6.85
C ILE A 152 -16.15 -4.19 7.30
N THR A 153 -16.53 -4.18 8.58
CA THR A 153 -17.42 -5.21 9.14
C THR A 153 -18.88 -4.82 8.95
N HIS A 154 -19.70 -5.79 8.56
CA HIS A 154 -21.14 -5.60 8.36
C HIS A 154 -21.93 -6.23 9.50
N THR A 155 -22.79 -5.45 10.14
CA THR A 155 -23.84 -6.00 11.01
C THR A 155 -24.96 -6.53 10.12
N GLN A 156 -25.05 -7.85 9.98
CA GLN A 156 -26.25 -8.47 9.42
C GLN A 156 -27.39 -8.22 10.41
N THR A 157 -28.31 -7.32 10.07
CA THR A 157 -29.59 -7.24 10.77
C THR A 157 -30.39 -8.47 10.37
N THR A 158 -30.20 -9.58 11.08
CA THR A 158 -31.14 -10.71 11.03
C THR A 158 -32.46 -10.20 11.54
N THR A 159 -33.36 -9.87 10.61
CA THR A 159 -34.77 -9.59 10.93
C THR A 159 -35.35 -10.91 11.43
N LEU A 160 -35.30 -11.12 12.74
CA LEU A 160 -36.03 -12.19 13.40
C LEU A 160 -37.51 -11.86 13.16
N GLY A 161 -38.15 -12.60 12.25
CA GLY A 161 -39.59 -12.49 12.03
C GLY A 161 -40.30 -12.63 13.36
N SER A 162 -40.84 -11.52 13.88
CA SER A 162 -41.73 -11.53 15.02
C SER A 162 -43.02 -12.23 14.60
N THR A 163 -43.06 -13.55 14.71
CA THR A 163 -44.33 -14.26 14.83
C THR A 163 -44.81 -14.02 16.26
N THR A 164 -45.60 -12.96 16.44
CA THR A 164 -46.42 -12.76 17.63
C THR A 164 -47.49 -13.85 17.65
N THR A 165 -47.19 -15.00 18.26
CA THR A 165 -48.23 -15.97 18.63
C THR A 165 -48.83 -15.52 19.96
N ALA A 166 -50.02 -14.90 19.88
CA ALA A 166 -50.85 -14.64 21.03
C ALA A 166 -51.21 -15.96 21.73
N ALA A 167 -50.79 -16.14 22.98
CA ALA A 167 -51.30 -17.20 23.83
C ALA A 167 -52.67 -16.77 24.36
N THR A 168 -53.73 -17.42 23.90
CA THR A 168 -55.05 -17.36 24.55
C THR A 168 -55.40 -18.76 25.06
N THR A 169 -55.46 -18.86 26.38
CA THR A 169 -55.87 -20.02 27.16
C THR A 169 -57.40 -20.15 27.11
N THR A 170 -57.92 -21.27 26.61
CA THR A 170 -59.24 -21.80 27.03
C THR A 170 -59.36 -23.29 26.69
N ALA A 171 -59.90 -24.05 27.63
CA ALA A 171 -59.92 -25.51 27.66
C ALA A 171 -61.20 -26.12 27.05
N THR A 172 -61.05 -27.38 26.60
CA THR A 172 -62.05 -28.47 26.54
C THR A 172 -63.15 -28.41 25.47
N THR A 173 -63.13 -29.37 24.51
CA THR A 173 -64.07 -30.52 24.41
C THR A 173 -64.03 -31.17 23.01
N ALA A 174 -63.97 -32.51 23.01
CA ALA A 174 -64.21 -33.53 21.98
C ALA A 174 -64.57 -33.13 20.53
N GLY A 175 -63.93 -33.80 19.56
CA GLY A 175 -64.35 -33.80 18.16
C GLY A 175 -63.49 -34.68 17.26
N LEU A 176 -63.93 -35.92 17.08
CA LEU A 176 -63.47 -36.93 16.12
C LEU A 176 -63.38 -36.38 14.68
N GLY A 177 -62.28 -36.68 13.98
CA GLY A 177 -62.14 -36.37 12.55
C GLY A 177 -60.82 -36.83 11.96
N THR A 178 -60.77 -38.09 11.54
CA THR A 178 -59.73 -38.72 10.72
C THR A 178 -59.80 -38.21 9.28
N SER A 179 -58.67 -37.84 8.67
CA SER A 179 -58.43 -37.88 7.22
C SER A 179 -56.93 -37.68 6.98
N GLU A 180 -56.16 -38.76 6.79
CA GLU A 180 -55.80 -39.39 5.51
C GLU A 180 -54.84 -38.53 4.63
N ASN A 181 -53.58 -38.98 4.61
CA ASN A 181 -52.75 -39.19 3.42
C ASN A 181 -52.40 -38.01 2.50
N GLN A 182 -51.10 -37.64 2.46
CA GLN A 182 -50.27 -37.95 1.28
C GLN A 182 -48.80 -37.58 1.50
N ARG A 183 -47.95 -38.60 1.42
CA ARG A 183 -46.52 -38.48 1.11
C ARG A 183 -46.37 -38.47 -0.41
N HIS A 184 -45.64 -37.51 -0.97
CA HIS A 184 -44.92 -37.65 -2.25
C HIS A 184 -43.65 -36.79 -2.12
N SER A 185 -42.47 -37.39 -1.93
CA SER A 185 -41.59 -38.02 -2.94
C SER A 185 -40.91 -36.98 -3.83
N GLY A 186 -39.58 -37.02 -3.80
CA GLY A 186 -38.70 -36.01 -4.33
C GLY A 186 -38.67 -35.87 -5.85
N SER A 187 -37.99 -34.83 -6.30
CA SER A 187 -37.27 -34.84 -7.57
C SER A 187 -36.18 -33.77 -7.54
N TRP A 188 -34.93 -34.23 -7.65
CA TRP A 188 -33.81 -33.44 -8.12
C TRP A 188 -33.93 -33.30 -9.64
N PRO A 189 -33.54 -32.16 -10.22
CA PRO A 189 -33.06 -32.15 -11.59
C PRO A 189 -31.56 -31.78 -11.61
N LEU A 190 -30.78 -32.77 -12.05
CA LEU A 190 -29.45 -32.62 -12.60
C LEU A 190 -29.59 -32.40 -14.12
N SER A 191 -29.02 -31.32 -14.65
CA SER A 191 -28.70 -31.11 -16.08
C SER A 191 -27.96 -29.77 -16.18
N THR A 192 -26.88 -29.56 -16.93
CA THR A 192 -26.23 -30.32 -18.00
C THR A 192 -24.87 -29.65 -18.21
N GLU A 193 -23.83 -30.45 -18.47
CA GLU A 193 -22.54 -29.96 -18.94
C GLU A 193 -22.66 -29.24 -20.29
N ALA A 194 -21.89 -28.18 -20.48
CA ALA A 194 -21.55 -27.65 -21.79
C ALA A 194 -20.06 -27.30 -21.81
N THR A 195 -19.27 -28.27 -22.25
CA THR A 195 -17.89 -28.09 -22.68
C THR A 195 -17.90 -27.36 -24.03
N VAL A 196 -17.29 -26.18 -24.09
CA VAL A 196 -16.86 -25.55 -25.34
C VAL A 196 -15.40 -25.15 -25.18
N GLY A 197 -14.53 -25.94 -25.78
CA GLY A 197 -13.15 -25.56 -26.04
C GLY A 197 -13.06 -24.78 -27.34
N ILE A 198 -12.32 -23.67 -27.33
CA ILE A 198 -11.74 -23.08 -28.55
C ILE A 198 -10.28 -22.76 -28.24
N ALA A 199 -9.44 -23.24 -29.14
CA ALA A 199 -7.99 -23.21 -29.11
C ALA A 199 -7.41 -21.80 -29.36
N GLY A 200 -6.28 -21.54 -28.70
CA GLY A 200 -5.04 -21.05 -29.32
C GLY A 200 -5.01 -19.64 -29.91
N ALA A 201 -4.27 -18.75 -29.25
CA ALA A 201 -3.11 -18.09 -29.85
C ALA A 201 -2.26 -17.41 -28.76
N VAL A 202 -1.05 -17.93 -28.56
CA VAL A 202 0.03 -17.25 -27.84
C VAL A 202 0.54 -16.12 -28.74
N LEU A 203 0.43 -14.87 -28.29
CA LEU A 203 1.10 -13.74 -28.92
C LEU A 203 2.16 -13.21 -27.94
N VAL A 204 3.38 -13.74 -28.05
CA VAL A 204 4.59 -13.18 -27.46
C VAL A 204 5.33 -12.46 -28.56
N ILE A 205 5.12 -11.13 -28.72
CA ILE A 205 6.03 -10.29 -29.50
C ILE A 205 6.18 -8.93 -28.81
N ALA A 206 7.45 -8.53 -28.64
CA ALA A 206 7.98 -7.19 -28.38
C ALA A 206 8.11 -6.69 -26.91
N ILE A 207 8.87 -7.41 -26.07
CA ILE A 207 9.59 -6.79 -24.94
C ILE A 207 11.08 -6.54 -25.28
N ALA A 208 11.58 -7.07 -26.42
CA ALA A 208 12.98 -6.90 -26.84
C ALA A 208 13.37 -5.48 -27.29
N GLY A 209 12.41 -4.57 -27.47
CA GLY A 209 12.68 -3.18 -27.89
C GLY A 209 12.90 -2.18 -26.75
N LEU A 210 12.52 -2.50 -25.51
CA LEU A 210 12.57 -1.54 -24.39
C LEU A 210 13.92 -1.54 -23.64
N ILE A 211 14.77 -2.55 -23.88
CA ILE A 211 16.05 -2.73 -23.17
C ILE A 211 17.22 -1.98 -23.83
N LEU A 212 17.05 -1.42 -25.05
CA LEU A 212 18.11 -0.69 -25.74
C LEU A 212 18.02 0.85 -25.64
N CYS A 213 17.05 1.39 -24.89
CA CYS A 213 16.88 2.85 -24.71
C CYS A 213 17.29 3.37 -23.32
N LEU A 214 18.01 2.56 -22.53
CA LEU A 214 18.45 2.90 -21.16
C LEU A 214 19.97 2.71 -20.95
N TRP A 215 20.78 2.94 -21.99
CA TRP A 215 22.23 3.15 -21.87
C TRP A 215 22.60 4.50 -22.46
#